data_AF-A0A0W1GMP1-F1
#
_entry.id   AF-A0A0W1GMP1-F1
#
_cell.length_a   1.000
_cell.length_b   1.000
_cell.length_c   1.000
_cell.angle_alpha   90.00
_cell.angle_beta   90.00
_cell.angle_gamma   90.00
#
_symmetry.space_group_name_H-M   'P 1'
#
loop_
_entity.id
_entity.type
_entity.pdbx_description
1 polymer ?
#
loop_
_entity_poly.entity_id
_entity_poly.type
_entity_poly.pdbx_seq_one_letter_code
_entity_poly.pdbx_strand_id
1 'polypeptide(L)'
;METVYDWITVAIFVGLAVLFLQRSSEEEPRDKIYHYAPPAIGCAIANYLGNEGYMVGSVVLIVGILAYIHYILKPFAPSDSNAN
;
A
#
# COMPACT_ATOMS: atom_id res chain seq x y z
N MET A 1 5.60 -1.91 18.27
CA MET A 1 4.37 -1.12 18.10
C MET A 1 4.36 -0.07 19.20
N GLU A 2 5.29 0.86 19.12
CA GLU A 2 5.52 1.91 20.12
C GLU A 2 5.03 3.28 19.63
N THR A 3 4.99 3.52 18.32
CA THR A 3 4.64 4.81 17.74
C THR A 3 3.35 4.75 16.92
N VAL A 4 2.74 5.91 16.66
CA VAL A 4 1.58 6.00 15.76
C VAL A 4 1.93 5.55 14.34
N TYR A 5 3.21 5.71 13.93
CA TYR A 5 3.70 5.30 12.63
C TYR A 5 3.73 3.78 12.49
N ASP A 6 4.07 3.04 13.55
CA ASP A 6 4.01 1.57 13.56
C ASP A 6 2.57 1.11 13.25
N TRP A 7 1.57 1.69 13.92
CA TRP A 7 0.16 1.34 13.71
C TRP A 7 -0.33 1.68 12.31
N ILE A 8 0.01 2.87 11.80
CA ILE A 8 -0.41 3.32 10.47
C ILE A 8 0.23 2.46 9.38
N THR A 9 1.55 2.25 9.44
CA THR A 9 2.27 1.51 8.40
C THR A 9 1.88 0.04 8.39
N VAL A 10 1.65 -0.59 9.55
CA VAL A 10 1.12 -1.95 9.65
C VAL A 10 -0.31 -2.03 9.08
N ALA A 11 -1.19 -1.08 9.41
CA ALA A 11 -2.54 -1.09 8.86
C ALA A 11 -2.55 -1.00 7.32
N ILE A 12 -1.70 -0.14 6.75
CA ILE A 12 -1.53 -0.03 5.29
C ILE A 12 -0.98 -1.33 4.71
N PHE A 13 0.03 -1.93 5.36
CA PHE A 13 0.64 -3.17 4.91
C PHE A 13 -0.34 -4.36 4.93
N VAL A 14 -1.14 -4.48 5.99
CA VAL A 14 -2.20 -5.48 6.09
C VAL A 14 -3.26 -5.24 5.02
N GLY A 15 -3.67 -3.99 4.80
CA GLY A 15 -4.60 -3.63 3.72
C GLY A 15 -4.08 -4.03 2.33
N LEU A 16 -2.79 -3.80 2.06
CA LEU A 16 -2.12 -4.24 0.83
C LEU A 16 -2.11 -5.77 0.69
N ALA A 17 -1.79 -6.49 1.76
CA ALA A 17 -1.77 -7.94 1.76
C ALA A 17 -3.18 -8.52 1.51
N VAL A 18 -4.21 -7.96 2.15
CA VAL A 18 -5.61 -8.35 1.91
C VAL A 18 -6.02 -8.07 0.47
N LEU A 19 -5.72 -6.89 -0.07
CA LEU A 19 -6.01 -6.55 -1.48
C LEU A 19 -5.31 -7.51 -2.44
N PHE A 20 -4.04 -7.83 -2.19
CA PHE A 20 -3.29 -8.79 -2.99
C PHE A 20 -3.94 -10.18 -2.95
N LEU A 21 -4.31 -10.67 -1.77
CA LEU A 21 -4.95 -11.99 -1.63
C LEU A 21 -6.33 -12.03 -2.30
N GLN A 22 -7.12 -10.96 -2.19
CA GLN A 22 -8.40 -10.83 -2.87
C GLN A 22 -8.23 -10.95 -4.40
N ARG A 23 -7.31 -10.18 -4.98
CA ARG A 23 -7.06 -10.18 -6.43
C ARG A 23 -6.34 -11.42 -6.94
N SER A 24 -5.52 -12.04 -6.11
CA SER A 24 -4.90 -13.33 -6.44
C SER A 24 -5.91 -14.48 -6.49
N SER A 25 -7.11 -14.27 -5.92
CA SER A 25 -8.20 -15.25 -5.93
C SER A 25 -9.23 -14.99 -7.04
N GLU A 26 -9.04 -13.94 -7.86
CA GLU A 26 -9.87 -13.65 -9.03
C GLU A 26 -9.54 -14.62 -10.19
N GLU A 27 -10.52 -14.94 -11.04
CA GLU A 27 -10.36 -15.90 -12.17
C GLU A 27 -9.32 -15.42 -13.19
N GLU A 28 -9.23 -14.10 -13.41
CA GLU A 28 -8.15 -13.47 -14.17
C GLU A 28 -7.34 -12.55 -13.25
N PRO A 29 -6.07 -12.88 -12.93
CA PRO A 29 -5.23 -12.06 -12.08
C PRO A 29 -5.02 -10.67 -12.70
N ARG A 30 -5.70 -9.65 -12.16
CA ARG A 30 -5.65 -8.27 -12.67
C ARG A 30 -4.30 -7.60 -12.45
N ASP A 31 -3.54 -8.05 -11.45
CA ASP A 31 -2.25 -7.46 -11.08
C ASP A 31 -1.14 -8.49 -10.88
N LYS A 32 0.08 -8.06 -11.21
CA LYS A 32 1.30 -8.80 -10.88
C LYS A 32 1.74 -8.47 -9.46
N ILE A 33 2.32 -9.46 -8.79
CA ILE A 33 2.88 -9.33 -7.42
C ILE A 33 3.85 -8.14 -7.29
N TYR A 34 4.58 -7.80 -8.35
CA TYR A 34 5.54 -6.69 -8.35
C TYR A 34 4.89 -5.31 -8.15
N HIS A 35 3.59 -5.12 -8.41
CA HIS A 35 2.90 -3.85 -8.11
C HIS A 35 2.73 -3.61 -6.60
N TYR A 36 2.79 -4.66 -5.79
CA TYR A 36 2.60 -4.59 -4.33
C TYR A 36 3.93 -4.41 -3.58
N ALA A 37 5.06 -4.71 -4.20
CA ALA A 37 6.38 -4.56 -3.57
C ALA A 37 6.78 -3.10 -3.29
N PRO A 38 6.61 -2.12 -4.22
CA PRO A 38 6.92 -0.72 -3.95
C PRO A 38 6.18 -0.14 -2.74
N PRO A 39 4.85 -0.28 -2.60
CA PRO A 39 4.15 0.26 -1.42
C PRO A 39 4.52 -0.50 -0.13
N ALA A 40 4.79 -1.81 -0.19
CA ALA A 40 5.27 -2.59 0.95
C ALA A 40 6.64 -2.11 1.47
N ILE A 41 7.59 -1.90 0.57
CA ILE A 41 8.92 -1.34 0.90
C ILE A 41 8.77 0.09 1.43
N GLY A 42 7.90 0.89 0.80
CA GLY A 42 7.56 2.23 1.26
C GLY A 42 7.07 2.23 2.71
N CYS A 43 6.16 1.33 3.09
CA CYS A 43 5.68 1.24 4.47
C CYS A 43 6.81 0.96 5.46
N ALA A 44 7.75 0.07 5.12
CA ALA A 44 8.90 -0.22 5.97
C ALA A 44 9.80 1.01 6.17
N ILE A 45 10.09 1.74 5.08
CA ILE A 45 10.91 2.97 5.13
C ILE A 45 10.20 4.08 5.90
N ALA A 46 8.88 4.28 5.67
CA ALA A 46 8.08 5.27 6.40
C ALA A 46 8.11 5.01 7.91
N ASN A 47 8.02 3.73 8.29
CA ASN A 47 8.04 3.33 9.68
C ASN A 47 9.39 3.61 10.34
N TYR A 48 10.48 3.23 9.66
CA TYR A 48 11.83 3.49 10.13
C TYR A 48 12.08 4.99 10.34
N LEU A 49 11.76 5.82 9.35
CA LEU A 49 11.90 7.27 9.45
C LEU A 49 11.05 7.87 10.59
N GLY A 50 9.89 7.28 10.86
CA GLY A 50 8.95 7.79 11.87
C GLY A 50 9.48 7.52 13.26
N ASN A 51 10.07 6.34 13.46
CA ASN A 51 10.69 5.93 14.72
C ASN A 51 12.02 6.67 14.97
N GLU A 52 12.75 7.08 13.93
CA GLU A 52 13.94 7.95 14.03
C GLU A 52 13.60 9.44 14.23
N GLY A 53 12.32 9.81 14.27
CA GLY A 53 11.87 11.19 14.53
C GLY A 53 11.75 12.09 13.29
N TYR A 54 11.97 11.56 12.07
CA TYR A 54 11.79 12.30 10.81
C TYR A 54 10.32 12.39 10.40
N MET A 55 9.50 13.06 11.22
CA MET A 55 8.04 13.13 11.04
C MET A 55 7.60 13.58 9.65
N VAL A 56 8.21 14.65 9.11
CA VAL A 56 7.84 15.19 7.79
C VAL A 56 8.12 14.17 6.69
N GLY A 57 9.29 13.52 6.73
CA GLY A 57 9.67 12.49 5.75
C GLY A 57 8.71 11.30 5.76
N SER A 58 8.37 10.80 6.95
CA SER A 58 7.42 9.70 7.11
C SER A 58 6.02 10.03 6.61
N VAL A 59 5.50 11.20 6.95
CA VAL A 59 4.16 11.61 6.50
C VAL A 59 4.11 11.74 4.98
N VAL A 60 5.12 12.39 4.38
CA VAL A 60 5.22 12.51 2.91
C VAL A 60 5.27 11.14 2.26
N LEU A 61 6.05 10.20 2.81
CA LEU A 61 6.15 8.85 2.27
C LEU A 61 4.83 8.08 2.40
N ILE A 62 4.15 8.16 3.55
CA ILE A 62 2.82 7.55 3.78
C ILE A 62 1.80 8.08 2.77
N VAL A 63 1.74 9.40 2.57
CA VAL A 63 0.83 10.00 1.59
C VAL A 63 1.16 9.53 0.18
N GLY A 64 2.46 9.44 -0.18
CA GLY A 64 2.90 8.91 -1.46
C GLY A 64 2.49 7.45 -1.68
N ILE A 65 2.60 6.61 -0.65
CA ILE A 65 2.15 5.21 -0.69
C ILE A 65 0.64 5.13 -0.92
N LEU A 66 -0.15 5.91 -0.18
CA LEU A 66 -1.61 5.95 -0.35
C LEU A 66 -2.00 6.43 -1.74
N ALA A 67 -1.31 7.44 -2.28
CA ALA A 67 -1.50 7.90 -3.64
C ALA A 67 -1.19 6.80 -4.66
N TYR A 68 -0.06 6.10 -4.50
CA TYR A 68 0.29 4.96 -5.36
C TYR A 68 -0.77 3.86 -5.33
N ILE A 69 -1.24 3.50 -4.14
CA ILE A 69 -2.31 2.51 -3.96
C ILE A 69 -3.58 2.96 -4.70
N HIS A 70 -3.96 4.23 -4.56
CA HIS A 70 -5.18 4.73 -5.18
C HIS A 70 -5.08 4.82 -6.71
N TYR A 71 -3.97 5.33 -7.25
CA TYR A 71 -3.83 5.58 -8.69
C TYR A 71 -3.34 4.37 -9.49
N ILE A 72 -2.45 3.55 -8.93
CA ILE A 72 -1.87 2.39 -9.63
C ILE A 72 -2.66 1.13 -9.32
N LEU A 73 -2.82 0.79 -8.03
CA LEU A 73 -3.55 -0.41 -7.67
C LEU A 73 -5.06 -0.23 -7.84
N LYS A 74 -5.62 0.98 -7.70
CA LYS A 74 -7.05 1.25 -7.90
C LYS A 74 -7.95 0.24 -7.16
N PRO A 75 -7.85 0.10 -5.83
CA PRO A 75 -8.56 -0.93 -5.06
C PRO A 75 -10.07 -0.93 -5.26
N PHE A 76 -10.66 0.22 -5.59
CA PHE A 76 -12.10 0.40 -5.77
C PHE A 76 -12.55 0.41 -7.24
N ALA A 77 -11.67 0.10 -8.19
CA ALA A 77 -12.06 0.02 -9.60
C ALA A 77 -12.93 -1.23 -9.85
N PRO A 78 -14.09 -1.10 -10.52
CA PRO A 78 -14.95 -2.23 -10.87
C PRO A 78 -14.19 -3.31 -11.67
N SER A 79 -14.61 -4.57 -11.54
CA SER A 79 -14.08 -5.73 -12.29
C SER A 79 -14.03 -5.49 -13.81
N ASP A 80 -15.00 -4.74 -14.35
CA ASP A 80 -15.29 -4.72 -15.79
C ASP A 80 -14.81 -3.45 -16.52
N SER A 81 -13.91 -2.66 -15.91
CA SER A 81 -13.49 -1.37 -16.46
C SER A 81 -12.51 -1.42 -17.66
N ASN A 82 -12.33 -2.59 -18.30
CA ASN A 82 -11.58 -2.76 -19.55
C ASN A 82 -12.49 -3.11 -20.75
N ALA A 83 -13.78 -2.80 -20.68
CA ALA A 83 -14.65 -2.74 -21.85
C ALA A 83 -14.77 -1.28 -22.33
N ASN A 84 -13.70 -0.73 -22.91
CA ASN A 84 -13.74 0.45 -23.79
C ASN A 84 -12.55 0.41 -24.75
#